data_AF-A0A6G3X462-F1
#
_entry.id   AF-A0A6G3X462-F1
#
_cell.length_a   1.000
_cell.length_b   1.000
_cell.length_c   1.000
_cell.angle_alpha   90.00
_cell.angle_beta   90.00
_cell.angle_gamma   90.00
#
_symmetry.space_group_name_H-M   'P 1'
#
loop_
_entity.id
_entity.type
_entity.pdbx_description
1 polymer ?
#
loop_
_entity_poly.entity_id
_entity_poly.type
_entity_poly.pdbx_seq_one_letter_code
_entity_poly.pdbx_strand_id
1 'polypeptide(L)'
;MPRDAREVSTVSQGEKVKYPFAFDGRWALRHQIPYTVEHDGRTYQVLASVFAEPSVHGRIRVGCEGRPVGEFDGLAPGDVLEITGDRWRVVEIDYRTRIVLEHMIGGYREGTDVQPGE
;
A
#
# COMPACT_ATOMS: atom_id res chain seq x y z
N MET A 1 -31.38 34.22 -17.54
CA MET A 1 -31.61 33.75 -16.16
C MET A 1 -33.07 33.29 -16.07
N PRO A 2 -33.48 32.22 -15.35
CA PRO A 2 -32.75 31.32 -14.42
C PRO A 2 -32.79 29.82 -14.87
N ARG A 3 -31.77 28.97 -14.58
CA ARG A 3 -31.52 28.06 -13.42
C ARG A 3 -32.58 26.96 -13.16
N ASP A 4 -32.28 25.73 -13.59
CA ASP A 4 -32.41 24.43 -12.89
C ASP A 4 -31.85 23.35 -13.86
N ALA A 5 -31.15 22.28 -13.52
CA ALA A 5 -30.96 21.57 -12.27
C ALA A 5 -29.57 20.92 -12.27
N ARG A 6 -29.09 20.65 -11.06
CA ARG A 6 -27.87 19.89 -10.75
C ARG A 6 -27.90 18.52 -11.44
N GLU A 7 -26.91 18.25 -12.30
CA GLU A 7 -26.47 16.88 -12.47
C GLU A 7 -25.38 16.64 -11.44
N VAL A 8 -25.85 16.13 -10.30
CA VAL A 8 -25.03 15.53 -9.28
C VAL A 8 -24.34 14.34 -9.94
N SER A 9 -23.07 14.50 -10.28
CA SER A 9 -22.19 13.36 -10.49
C SER A 9 -22.04 12.66 -9.14
N THR A 10 -23.03 11.85 -8.77
CA THR A 10 -22.91 10.84 -7.73
C THR A 10 -21.98 9.79 -8.31
N VAL A 11 -20.68 10.11 -8.32
CA VAL A 11 -19.65 9.10 -8.39
C VAL A 11 -19.84 8.34 -7.10
N SER A 12 -20.48 7.17 -7.18
CA SER A 12 -20.52 6.21 -6.08
C SER A 12 -19.10 6.15 -5.55
N GLN A 13 -18.96 6.60 -4.30
CA GLN A 13 -17.73 6.72 -3.56
C GLN A 13 -17.16 5.31 -3.44
N GLY A 14 -16.47 4.90 -4.51
CA GLY A 14 -15.97 3.55 -4.69
C GLY A 14 -15.13 3.23 -3.48
N GLU A 15 -15.39 2.07 -2.90
CA GLU A 15 -14.58 1.48 -1.85
C GLU A 15 -13.11 1.79 -2.14
N LYS A 16 -12.53 2.70 -1.35
CA LYS A 16 -11.18 3.20 -1.57
C LYS A 16 -10.27 2.02 -1.31
N VAL A 17 -9.83 1.36 -2.38
CA VAL A 17 -8.86 0.26 -2.28
C VAL A 17 -7.61 0.84 -1.63
N LYS A 18 -7.34 0.43 -0.39
CA LYS A 18 -6.19 0.90 0.39
C LYS A 18 -4.90 0.77 -0.43
N TYR A 19 -4.74 -0.34 -1.14
CA TYR A 19 -3.59 -0.61 -2.00
C TYR A 19 -4.05 -0.83 -3.45
N PRO A 20 -4.11 0.22 -4.29
CA PRO A 20 -4.78 0.14 -5.60
C PRO A 20 -4.18 -0.87 -6.58
N PHE A 21 -3.00 -1.41 -6.30
CA PHE A 21 -2.33 -2.42 -7.12
C PHE A 21 -1.96 -3.69 -6.34
N ALA A 22 -2.53 -3.87 -5.15
CA ALA A 22 -2.42 -5.15 -4.46
C ALA A 22 -3.43 -6.14 -5.06
N PHE A 23 -2.97 -7.33 -5.40
CA PHE A 23 -3.77 -8.43 -5.91
C PHE A 23 -3.32 -9.73 -5.24
N ASP A 24 -4.28 -10.52 -4.76
CA ASP A 24 -4.00 -11.78 -4.04
C ASP A 24 -3.05 -11.60 -2.84
N GLY A 25 -3.25 -10.52 -2.07
CA GLY A 25 -2.38 -10.15 -0.95
C GLY A 25 -0.98 -9.69 -1.36
N ARG A 26 -0.67 -9.56 -2.66
CA ARG A 26 0.64 -9.11 -3.14
C ARG A 26 0.57 -7.74 -3.77
N TRP A 27 1.54 -6.90 -3.46
CA TRP A 27 1.63 -5.56 -4.01
C TRP A 27 2.95 -5.35 -4.74
N ALA A 28 2.87 -5.14 -6.06
CA ALA A 28 4.02 -4.83 -6.90
C ALA A 28 4.23 -3.32 -6.99
N LEU A 29 5.19 -2.80 -6.23
CA LEU A 29 5.64 -1.41 -6.27
C LEU A 29 6.63 -1.22 -7.42
N ARG A 30 6.23 -0.57 -8.50
CA ARG A 30 7.13 -0.28 -9.62
C ARG A 30 8.21 0.73 -9.24
N HIS A 31 9.40 0.49 -9.77
CA HIS A 31 10.56 1.34 -9.56
C HIS A 31 10.29 2.78 -10.05
N GLN A 32 10.53 3.76 -9.18
CA GLN A 32 10.39 5.20 -9.43
C GLN A 32 8.96 5.68 -9.75
N ILE A 33 7.95 4.84 -9.56
CA ILE A 33 6.54 5.23 -9.72
C ILE A 33 5.94 5.47 -8.33
N PRO A 34 5.50 6.70 -8.01
CA PRO A 34 4.81 6.97 -6.76
C PRO A 34 3.38 6.39 -6.81
N TYR A 35 2.99 5.72 -5.73
CA TYR A 35 1.65 5.20 -5.52
C TYR A 35 0.94 5.99 -4.44
N THR A 36 -0.32 6.34 -4.70
CA THR A 36 -1.18 6.99 -3.73
C THR A 36 -2.04 5.94 -3.03
N VAL A 37 -1.98 5.91 -1.70
CA VAL A 37 -2.70 4.99 -0.82
C VAL A 37 -3.60 5.82 0.09
N GLU A 38 -4.88 5.50 0.16
CA GLU A 38 -5.80 6.15 1.09
C GLU A 38 -6.03 5.24 2.29
N HIS A 39 -5.73 5.74 3.50
CA HIS A 39 -5.92 4.99 4.73
C HIS A 39 -6.27 5.94 5.87
N ASP A 40 -7.29 5.56 6.67
CA ASP A 40 -7.74 6.34 7.83
C ASP A 40 -8.06 7.81 7.49
N GLY A 41 -8.65 8.05 6.32
CA GLY A 41 -8.96 9.41 5.83
C GLY A 41 -7.73 10.24 5.40
N ARG A 42 -6.52 9.67 5.44
CA ARG A 42 -5.28 10.32 5.02
C ARG A 42 -4.76 9.74 3.72
N THR A 43 -4.05 10.58 2.98
CA THR A 43 -3.38 10.20 1.73
C THR A 43 -1.91 9.95 1.97
N TYR A 44 -1.50 8.72 1.75
CA TYR A 44 -0.11 8.27 1.80
C TYR A 44 0.47 8.18 0.39
N GLN A 45 1.75 8.49 0.26
CA GLN A 45 2.51 8.31 -0.97
C GLN A 45 3.59 7.27 -0.72
N VAL A 46 3.58 6.19 -1.49
CA VAL A 46 4.56 5.11 -1.39
C VAL A 46 5.41 5.09 -2.66
N LEU A 47 6.73 5.15 -2.51
CA LEU A 47 7.67 5.18 -3.63
C LEU A 47 8.75 4.12 -3.43
N ALA A 48 8.86 3.23 -4.40
CA ALA A 48 9.94 2.25 -4.47
C ALA A 48 11.12 2.77 -5.30
N SER A 49 12.32 2.59 -4.77
CA SER A 49 13.61 2.78 -5.42
C SER A 49 14.36 1.46 -5.38
N VAL A 50 15.10 1.11 -6.43
CA VAL A 50 15.96 -0.07 -6.44
C VAL A 50 17.35 0.36 -6.84
N PHE A 51 18.33 -0.06 -6.06
CA PHE A 51 19.74 0.25 -6.27
C PHE A 51 20.47 -1.03 -6.60
N ALA A 52 21.32 -1.02 -7.63
CA ALA A 52 22.01 -2.21 -8.11
C ALA A 52 23.47 -2.32 -7.64
N GLU A 53 24.08 -1.23 -7.15
CA GLU A 53 25.50 -1.16 -6.78
C GLU A 53 25.65 -0.69 -5.32
N PRO A 54 26.51 -1.32 -4.50
CA PRO A 54 27.33 -2.51 -4.76
C PRO A 54 26.57 -3.85 -4.68
N SER A 55 25.28 -3.84 -4.34
CA SER A 55 24.41 -5.02 -4.31
C SER A 55 22.96 -4.60 -4.56
N VAL A 56 22.14 -5.50 -5.13
CA VAL A 56 20.73 -5.20 -5.39
C VAL A 56 19.98 -5.07 -4.07
N HIS A 57 19.49 -3.86 -3.77
CA HIS A 57 18.65 -3.59 -2.61
C HIS A 57 17.52 -2.64 -2.97
N GLY A 58 16.39 -2.87 -2.32
CA GLY A 58 15.22 -2.01 -2.43
C GLY A 58 15.28 -0.89 -1.40
N ARG A 59 14.60 0.21 -1.73
CA ARG A 59 14.21 1.24 -0.78
C ARG A 59 12.76 1.57 -0.98
N ILE A 60 12.01 1.65 0.10
CA ILE A 60 10.61 2.08 0.08
C ILE A 60 10.50 3.31 0.97
N ARG A 61 10.01 4.40 0.38
CA ARG A 61 9.68 5.63 1.10
C ARG A 61 8.18 5.75 1.21
N VAL A 62 7.72 6.09 2.41
CA VAL A 62 6.33 6.33 2.73
C VAL A 62 6.21 7.77 3.21
N GLY A 63 5.38 8.55 2.54
CA GLY A 63 4.97 9.88 2.96
C GLY A 63 3.48 9.91 3.30
N CYS A 64 3.07 10.88 4.11
CA CYS A 64 1.67 11.19 4.41
C CYS A 64 1.49 12.70 4.24
N GLU A 65 0.55 13.12 3.39
CA GLU A 65 0.23 14.55 3.19
C GLU A 65 1.46 15.43 2.91
N GLY A 66 2.40 14.93 2.10
CA GLY A 66 3.62 15.65 1.73
C GLY A 66 4.75 15.61 2.77
N ARG A 67 4.56 14.92 3.90
CA ARG A 67 5.61 14.72 4.91
C ARG A 67 6.16 13.29 4.85
N PRO A 68 7.47 13.06 4.98
CA PRO A 68 8.02 11.72 5.12
C PRO A 68 7.55 11.13 6.46
N VAL A 69 7.01 9.91 6.43
CA VAL A 69 6.56 9.19 7.63
C VAL A 69 7.32 7.89 7.88
N GLY A 70 7.91 7.31 6.84
CA GLY A 70 8.71 6.10 6.95
C GLY A 70 9.66 5.93 5.78
N GLU A 71 10.82 5.34 6.06
CA GLU A 71 11.80 4.98 5.05
C GLU A 71 12.42 3.65 5.43
N PHE A 72 12.44 2.74 4.46
CA PHE A 72 13.08 1.43 4.57
C PHE A 72 14.13 1.36 3.48
N ASP A 73 15.40 1.30 3.86
CA ASP A 73 16.55 1.22 2.95
C ASP A 73 17.24 -0.14 3.12
N GLY A 74 18.05 -0.54 2.14
CA GLY A 74 18.76 -1.81 2.20
C GLY A 74 17.86 -3.06 2.16
N LEU A 75 16.63 -2.94 1.64
CA LEU A 75 15.68 -4.05 1.60
C LEU A 75 16.21 -5.21 0.74
N ALA A 76 16.05 -6.43 1.24
CA ALA A 76 16.31 -7.68 0.54
C ALA A 76 15.07 -8.59 0.60
N PRO A 77 14.97 -9.60 -0.29
CA PRO A 77 13.94 -10.62 -0.18
C PRO A 77 13.97 -11.29 1.19
N GLY A 78 12.81 -11.32 1.86
CA GLY A 78 12.64 -11.83 3.22
C GLY A 78 12.43 -10.74 4.26
N ASP A 79 12.85 -9.49 4.00
CA ASP A 79 12.65 -8.37 4.93
C ASP A 79 11.17 -8.08 5.18
N VAL A 80 10.87 -7.58 6.38
CA VAL A 80 9.52 -7.19 6.78
C VAL A 80 9.50 -5.70 7.07
N LEU A 81 8.55 -5.01 6.48
CA LEU A 81 8.30 -3.59 6.68
C LEU A 81 6.85 -3.32 7.01
N GLU A 82 6.58 -2.15 7.60
CA GLU A 82 5.23 -1.71 7.93
C GLU A 82 4.84 -0.52 7.05
N ILE A 83 3.79 -0.68 6.25
CA ILE A 83 3.24 0.38 5.41
C ILE A 83 1.83 0.66 5.88
N THR A 84 1.56 1.89 6.34
CA THR A 84 0.22 2.32 6.80
C THR A 84 -0.38 1.40 7.86
N GLY A 85 0.45 0.85 8.77
CA GLY A 85 0.05 -0.07 9.83
C GLY A 85 -0.05 -1.55 9.43
N ASP A 86 0.08 -1.88 8.15
CA ASP A 86 0.11 -3.27 7.68
C ASP A 86 1.53 -3.78 7.53
N ARG A 87 1.73 -5.04 7.92
CA ARG A 87 3.01 -5.72 7.73
C ARG A 87 3.09 -6.32 6.34
N TRP A 88 4.21 -6.05 5.69
CA TRP A 88 4.52 -6.50 4.35
C TRP A 88 5.87 -7.20 4.38
N ARG A 89 5.95 -8.35 3.72
CA ARG A 89 7.20 -9.04 3.48
C ARG A 89 7.67 -8.77 2.06
N VAL A 90 8.92 -8.39 1.89
CA VAL A 90 9.56 -8.31 0.58
C VAL A 90 9.73 -9.74 0.05
N VAL A 91 9.07 -10.08 -1.05
CA VAL A 91 9.17 -11.41 -1.66
C VAL A 91 10.06 -11.42 -2.89
N GLU A 92 10.13 -10.29 -3.61
CA GLU A 92 10.96 -10.15 -4.81
C GLU A 92 11.46 -8.71 -4.91
N ILE A 93 12.71 -8.54 -5.33
CA ILE A 93 13.26 -7.26 -5.77
C ILE A 93 13.81 -7.48 -7.18
N ASP A 94 13.10 -6.93 -8.16
CA ASP A 94 13.58 -6.86 -9.52
C ASP A 94 14.30 -5.53 -9.74
N TYR A 95 15.61 -5.60 -10.00
CA TYR A 95 16.48 -4.43 -10.10
C TYR A 95 16.10 -3.43 -11.20
N ARG A 96 15.26 -3.82 -12.16
CA ARG A 96 14.85 -2.94 -13.28
C ARG A 96 13.43 -2.43 -13.14
N THR A 97 12.55 -3.18 -12.50
CA THR A 97 11.11 -2.98 -12.69
C THR A 97 10.33 -2.74 -11.41
N ARG A 98 10.57 -3.46 -10.32
CA ARG A 98 9.67 -3.44 -9.15
C ARG A 98 10.22 -4.10 -7.89
N ILE A 99 9.60 -3.75 -6.77
CA ILE A 99 9.66 -4.51 -5.51
C ILE A 99 8.29 -5.16 -5.32
N VAL A 100 8.24 -6.47 -5.09
CA VAL A 100 7.00 -7.17 -4.78
C VAL A 100 6.95 -7.42 -3.28
N LEU A 101 5.84 -6.99 -2.70
CA LEU A 101 5.50 -7.19 -1.31
C LEU A 101 4.39 -8.23 -1.22
N GLU A 102 4.43 -9.06 -0.18
CA GLU A 102 3.34 -9.94 0.22
C GLU A 102 2.82 -9.47 1.57
N HIS A 103 1.51 -9.27 1.65
CA HIS A 103 0.84 -8.85 2.85
C HIS A 103 0.96 -9.98 3.86
N MET A 104 1.68 -9.69 4.93
CA MET A 104 1.76 -10.59 6.06
C MET A 104 0.46 -10.35 6.82
N ILE A 105 -0.59 -11.09 6.45
CA ILE A 105 -1.82 -11.18 7.23
C ILE A 105 -1.39 -11.76 8.58
N GLY A 106 -0.96 -10.88 9.49
CA GLY A 106 -0.82 -11.20 10.90
C GLY A 106 -2.22 -11.52 11.33
N GLY A 107 -2.50 -12.81 11.54
CA GLY A 107 -3.85 -13.32 11.76
C GLY A 107 -4.65 -12.38 12.63
N TYR A 108 -5.49 -11.57 11.99
CA TYR A 108 -6.65 -11.06 12.68
C TYR A 108 -7.47 -12.33 12.90
N ARG A 109 -7.42 -12.84 14.12
CA ARG A 109 -8.60 -13.50 14.64
C ARG A 109 -9.66 -12.43 14.56
N GLU A 110 -10.48 -12.50 13.51
CA GLU A 110 -11.81 -11.93 13.53
C GLU A 110 -12.49 -12.55 14.75
N GLY A 111 -12.46 -11.81 15.85
CA GLY A 111 -13.22 -12.15 17.03
C GLY A 111 -14.67 -11.81 16.75
N THR A 112 -15.37 -12.73 16.08
CA THR A 112 -16.83 -12.92 16.17
C THR A 112 -17.20 -14.21 15.44
N ASP A 113 -17.22 -15.34 16.15
CA ASP A 113 -18.40 -16.18 16.06
C ASP A 113 -19.00 -16.27 17.47
N VAL A 114 -20.18 -15.68 17.56
CA VAL A 114 -21.04 -15.61 18.72
C VAL A 114 -21.53 -17.02 19.06
N GLN A 115 -21.59 -17.37 20.34
CA GLN A 115 -22.34 -18.54 20.79
C GLN A 115 -23.80 -18.43 20.32
N PRO A 116 -24.37 -19.44 19.63
CA PRO A 116 -25.78 -19.73 19.76
C PRO A 116 -25.94 -20.72 20.91
N GLY A 117 -26.55 -20.25 22.00
CA GLY A 117 -27.07 -21.14 23.03
C GLY A 117 -28.32 -21.86 22.52
N GLU A 118 -28.43 -23.13 22.85
CA GLU A 118 -29.62 -23.78 23.42
C GLU A 118 -29.17 -24.85 24.42
#